data_AF-A0A4Z0HAH4-F1
#
_entry.id   AF-A0A4Z0HAH4-F1
#
_cell.length_a   1.000
_cell.length_b   1.000
_cell.length_c   1.000
_cell.angle_alpha   90.00
_cell.angle_beta   90.00
_cell.angle_gamma   90.00
#
_symmetry.space_group_name_H-M   'P 1'
#
loop_
_entity.id
_entity.type
_entity.pdbx_description
1 polymer ?
#
loop_
_entity_poly.entity_id
_entity_poly.type
_entity_poly.pdbx_seq_one_letter_code
_entity_poly.pdbx_strand_id
1 'polypeptide(L)'
;MRLGITGHRGLPAATEELIRPALREEILRRLPAELVAVSCVADGPDAWFAQAVLDAGGQLEVVIPADRYREGLPVVHHAEYDALLRRASRVHTTGMTESDSQAHMRGSEILVDLADELIAVWDGLPARGYGGTADVVAYAGRQGVTVHRIWPSGSSRD
;
A
#
# COMPACT_ATOMS: atom_id res chain seq x y z
N MET A 1 0.72 -8.32 -14.43
CA MET A 1 -0.35 -7.41 -13.96
C MET A 1 0.18 -6.59 -12.79
N ARG A 2 -0.07 -5.28 -12.75
CA ARG A 2 0.27 -4.39 -11.63
C ARG A 2 -0.89 -4.31 -10.65
N LEU A 3 -0.63 -4.64 -9.40
CA LEU A 3 -1.61 -4.57 -8.32
C LEU A 3 -1.14 -3.53 -7.29
N GLY A 4 -1.87 -2.43 -7.19
CA GLY A 4 -1.62 -1.38 -6.21
C GLY A 4 -2.16 -1.77 -4.84
N ILE A 5 -1.64 -1.12 -3.79
CA ILE A 5 -2.16 -1.23 -2.42
C ILE A 5 -2.35 0.16 -1.80
N THR A 6 -3.38 0.29 -0.96
CA THR A 6 -3.51 1.35 0.03
C THR A 6 -4.14 0.80 1.30
N GLY A 7 -3.77 1.31 2.47
CA GLY A 7 -4.32 0.79 3.73
C GLY A 7 -4.13 1.68 4.94
N HIS A 8 -4.93 1.42 5.97
CA HIS A 8 -4.77 2.06 7.28
C HIS A 8 -3.47 1.63 7.95
N ARG A 9 -2.73 2.60 8.48
CA ARG A 9 -1.53 2.37 9.30
C ARG A 9 -1.90 2.27 10.77
N GLY A 10 -1.07 1.61 11.58
CA GLY A 10 -1.27 1.48 13.01
C GLY A 10 -2.55 0.74 13.43
N LEU A 11 -2.94 -0.27 12.66
CA LEU A 11 -4.12 -1.10 12.96
C LEU A 11 -3.92 -1.87 14.29
N PRO A 12 -4.99 -2.13 15.06
CA PRO A 12 -4.91 -2.99 16.25
C PRO A 12 -4.42 -4.40 15.89
N ALA A 13 -3.67 -5.04 16.80
CA ALA A 13 -3.11 -6.38 16.60
C ALA A 13 -4.16 -7.41 16.15
N ALA A 14 -5.35 -7.39 16.77
CA ALA A 14 -6.47 -8.26 16.39
C ALA A 14 -6.95 -8.01 14.95
N THR A 15 -6.93 -6.76 14.47
CA THR A 15 -7.23 -6.46 13.06
C THR A 15 -6.11 -6.92 12.15
N GLU A 16 -4.84 -6.76 12.53
CA GLU A 16 -3.72 -7.26 11.73
C GLU A 16 -3.80 -8.77 11.50
N GLU A 17 -4.15 -9.54 12.54
CA GLU A 17 -4.32 -10.99 12.49
C GLU A 17 -5.40 -11.43 11.49
N LEU A 18 -6.41 -10.60 11.25
CA LEU A 18 -7.46 -10.84 10.25
C LEU A 18 -7.04 -10.39 8.84
N ILE A 19 -6.35 -9.24 8.72
CA ILE A 19 -5.98 -8.64 7.44
C ILE A 19 -4.87 -9.42 6.74
N ARG A 20 -3.82 -9.83 7.47
CA ARG A 20 -2.66 -10.53 6.89
C ARG A 20 -3.04 -11.81 6.13
N PRO A 21 -3.86 -12.74 6.65
CA PRO A 21 -4.28 -13.91 5.89
C PRO A 21 -5.18 -13.54 4.72
N ALA A 22 -6.10 -12.56 4.88
CA ALA A 22 -6.97 -12.13 3.80
C ALA A 22 -6.19 -11.52 2.61
N LEU A 23 -5.15 -10.73 2.89
CA LEU A 23 -4.22 -10.21 1.88
C LEU A 23 -3.50 -11.34 1.15
N ARG A 24 -2.95 -12.32 1.90
CA ARG A 24 -2.26 -13.47 1.29
C ARG A 24 -3.20 -14.29 0.41
N GLU A 25 -4.42 -14.52 0.85
CA GLU A 25 -5.43 -15.25 0.09
C GLU A 25 -5.76 -14.51 -1.21
N GLU A 26 -5.96 -13.20 -1.16
CA GLU A 26 -6.21 -12.38 -2.34
C GLU A 26 -5.03 -12.40 -3.33
N ILE A 27 -3.80 -12.36 -2.83
CA ILE A 27 -2.59 -12.50 -3.65
C ILE A 27 -2.53 -13.88 -4.28
N LEU A 28 -2.71 -14.97 -3.52
CA LEU A 28 -2.58 -16.34 -4.03
C LEU A 28 -3.68 -16.71 -5.04
N ARG A 29 -4.85 -16.07 -4.98
CA ARG A 29 -5.91 -16.21 -5.99
C ARG A 29 -5.49 -15.66 -7.37
N ARG A 30 -4.50 -14.77 -7.41
CA ARG A 30 -3.99 -14.13 -8.62
C ARG A 30 -2.63 -14.75 -8.93
N LEU A 31 -2.37 -15.22 -10.15
CA LEU A 31 -1.11 -15.90 -10.52
C LEU A 31 0.13 -15.12 -10.01
N PRO A 32 0.76 -15.51 -8.88
CA PRO A 32 1.62 -14.56 -8.15
C PRO A 32 2.92 -14.23 -8.87
N ALA A 33 3.45 -15.19 -9.64
CA ALA A 33 4.65 -15.01 -10.46
C ALA A 33 4.46 -13.96 -11.58
N GLU A 34 3.22 -13.59 -11.90
CA GLU A 34 2.88 -12.58 -12.90
C GLU A 34 2.48 -11.24 -12.26
N LEU A 35 2.48 -11.17 -10.91
CA LEU A 35 2.14 -9.96 -10.18
C LEU A 35 3.34 -9.04 -10.02
N VAL A 36 3.05 -7.76 -10.19
CA VAL A 36 3.92 -6.66 -9.83
C VAL A 36 3.18 -5.82 -8.78
N ALA A 37 3.61 -5.92 -7.52
CA ALA A 37 3.09 -5.07 -6.45
C ALA A 37 3.52 -3.63 -6.69
N VAL A 38 2.60 -2.66 -6.56
CA VAL A 38 2.93 -1.23 -6.56
C VAL A 38 2.53 -0.65 -5.20
N SER A 39 3.50 -0.13 -4.45
CA SER A 39 3.29 0.31 -3.06
C SER A 39 4.13 1.53 -2.69
N CYS A 40 3.61 2.35 -1.77
CA CYS A 40 4.39 3.38 -1.09
C CYS A 40 5.21 2.84 0.10
N VAL A 41 5.10 1.53 0.37
CA VAL A 41 5.82 0.75 1.40
C VAL A 41 5.74 1.36 2.81
N ALA A 42 4.60 1.99 3.12
CA ALA A 42 4.28 2.43 4.46
C ALA A 42 4.27 1.26 5.47
N ASP A 43 4.32 1.57 6.76
CA ASP A 43 4.13 0.58 7.81
C ASP A 43 2.71 -0.02 7.74
N GLY A 44 2.59 -1.31 8.05
CA GLY A 44 1.32 -2.02 8.03
C GLY A 44 0.96 -2.64 6.67
N PRO A 45 -0.28 -2.45 6.16
CA PRO A 45 -0.78 -3.15 4.97
C PRO A 45 0.12 -3.07 3.74
N ASP A 46 0.71 -1.90 3.47
CA ASP A 46 1.63 -1.69 2.35
C ASP A 46 2.83 -2.64 2.39
N ALA A 47 3.52 -2.70 3.54
CA ALA A 47 4.65 -3.59 3.73
C ALA A 47 4.25 -5.08 3.70
N TRP A 48 3.13 -5.44 4.34
CA TRP A 48 2.65 -6.83 4.35
C TRP A 48 2.30 -7.32 2.95
N PHE A 49 1.66 -6.48 2.16
CA PHE A 49 1.33 -6.75 0.76
C PHE A 49 2.59 -6.93 -0.08
N ALA A 50 3.52 -5.97 0.00
CA ALA A 50 4.78 -6.02 -0.74
C ALA A 50 5.59 -7.29 -0.43
N GLN A 51 5.72 -7.63 0.86
CA GLN A 51 6.41 -8.84 1.29
C GLN A 51 5.69 -10.11 0.80
N ALA A 52 4.36 -10.16 0.91
CA ALA A 52 3.59 -11.34 0.50
C ALA A 52 3.65 -11.60 -1.02
N VAL A 53 3.64 -10.55 -1.85
CA VAL A 53 3.83 -10.71 -3.31
C VAL A 53 5.24 -11.21 -3.63
N LEU A 54 6.26 -10.65 -2.97
CA LEU A 54 7.64 -11.08 -3.16
C LEU A 54 7.88 -12.53 -2.70
N ASP A 55 7.29 -12.95 -1.58
CA ASP A 55 7.38 -14.33 -1.07
C ASP A 55 6.70 -15.33 -2.00
N ALA A 56 5.66 -14.88 -2.71
CA ALA A 56 4.96 -15.69 -3.73
C ALA A 56 5.66 -15.69 -5.10
N GLY A 57 6.83 -15.04 -5.23
CA GLY A 57 7.63 -15.01 -6.46
C GLY A 57 7.27 -13.88 -7.43
N GLY A 58 6.44 -12.94 -7.02
CA GLY A 58 6.15 -11.73 -7.79
C GLY A 58 7.26 -10.67 -7.71
N GLN A 59 7.00 -9.50 -8.30
CA GLN A 59 7.91 -8.35 -8.26
C GLN A 59 7.32 -7.19 -7.46
N LEU A 60 8.17 -6.22 -7.11
CA LEU A 60 7.79 -5.02 -6.38
C LEU A 60 8.27 -3.77 -7.12
N GLU A 61 7.37 -2.86 -7.44
CA GLU A 61 7.65 -1.48 -7.78
C GLU A 61 7.31 -0.59 -6.58
N VAL A 62 8.25 0.28 -6.17
CA VAL A 62 8.04 1.19 -5.05
C VAL A 62 7.83 2.61 -5.56
N VAL A 63 6.83 3.31 -5.03
CA VAL A 63 6.67 4.75 -5.21
C VAL A 63 7.11 5.45 -3.94
N ILE A 64 8.12 6.32 -4.02
CA ILE A 64 8.58 7.12 -2.88
C ILE A 64 7.84 8.46 -2.91
N PRO A 65 6.95 8.74 -1.93
CA PRO A 65 6.16 9.97 -1.91
C PRO A 65 6.99 11.24 -1.73
N ALA A 66 8.11 11.17 -1.01
CA ALA A 66 9.04 12.27 -0.79
C ALA A 66 10.43 11.78 -0.36
N ASP A 67 11.47 12.59 -0.54
CA ASP A 67 12.85 12.26 -0.12
C ASP A 67 12.92 11.92 1.38
N ARG A 68 12.20 12.70 2.22
CA ARG A 68 12.14 12.48 3.68
C ARG A 68 11.03 11.52 4.12
N TYR A 69 10.44 10.76 3.20
CA TYR A 69 9.32 9.87 3.52
C TYR A 69 9.65 8.86 4.61
N ARG A 70 10.83 8.24 4.54
CA ARG A 70 11.33 7.29 5.53
C ARG A 70 11.36 7.87 6.94
N GLU A 71 11.69 9.15 7.09
CA GLU A 71 11.76 9.83 8.39
C GLU A 71 10.39 9.95 9.06
N GLY A 72 9.31 10.01 8.28
CA GLY A 72 7.94 10.05 8.77
C GLY A 72 7.33 8.68 9.10
N LEU A 73 8.06 7.59 8.87
CA LEU A 73 7.65 6.23 9.23
C LEU A 73 8.12 5.86 10.64
N PRO A 74 7.43 4.95 11.34
CA PRO A 74 7.89 4.44 12.63
C PRO A 74 9.32 3.90 12.55
N VAL A 75 10.17 4.23 13.52
CA VAL A 75 11.58 3.80 13.54
C VAL A 75 11.71 2.27 13.46
N VAL A 76 10.78 1.54 14.08
CA VAL A 76 10.73 0.07 14.02
C VAL A 76 10.50 -0.49 12.61
N HIS A 77 9.90 0.30 11.72
CA HIS A 77 9.61 -0.07 10.32
C HIS A 77 10.78 0.24 9.37
N HIS A 78 11.75 1.06 9.79
CA HIS A 78 12.83 1.53 8.91
C HIS A 78 13.65 0.39 8.28
N ALA A 79 13.95 -0.66 9.03
CA ALA A 79 14.69 -1.80 8.51
C ALA A 79 13.92 -2.59 7.45
N GLU A 80 12.60 -2.76 7.64
CA GLU A 80 11.71 -3.42 6.69
C GLU A 80 11.54 -2.57 5.43
N TYR A 81 11.28 -1.27 5.58
CA TYR A 81 11.26 -0.30 4.48
C TYR A 81 12.53 -0.40 3.62
N ASP A 82 13.72 -0.33 4.25
CA ASP A 82 15.00 -0.40 3.53
C ASP A 82 15.20 -1.75 2.82
N ALA A 83 14.73 -2.84 3.42
CA ALA A 83 14.81 -4.18 2.84
C ALA A 83 13.89 -4.33 1.62
N LEU A 84 12.65 -3.85 1.71
CA LEU A 84 11.70 -3.84 0.59
C LEU A 84 12.21 -2.97 -0.56
N LEU A 85 12.72 -1.76 -0.24
CA LEU A 85 13.24 -0.84 -1.25
C LEU A 85 14.43 -1.46 -2.02
N ARG A 86 15.34 -2.18 -1.34
CA ARG A 86 16.44 -2.89 -2.01
C ARG A 86 15.98 -4.03 -2.93
N ARG A 87 14.81 -4.62 -2.67
CA ARG A 87 14.22 -5.70 -3.48
C ARG A 87 13.35 -5.19 -4.62
N ALA A 88 13.06 -3.89 -4.66
CA ALA A 88 12.23 -3.30 -5.69
C ALA A 88 12.88 -3.46 -7.08
N SER A 89 12.12 -3.95 -8.06
CA SER A 89 12.54 -4.02 -9.46
C SER A 89 12.53 -2.63 -10.11
N ARG A 90 11.73 -1.70 -9.58
CA ARG A 90 11.68 -0.30 -10.00
C ARG A 90 11.33 0.62 -8.84
N VAL A 91 11.88 1.82 -8.86
CA VAL A 91 11.55 2.89 -7.91
C VAL A 91 11.07 4.11 -8.69
N HIS A 92 9.92 4.64 -8.30
CA HIS A 92 9.34 5.88 -8.81
C HIS A 92 9.41 6.94 -7.72
N THR A 93 9.59 8.20 -8.10
CA THR A 93 9.67 9.32 -7.15
C THR A 93 8.75 10.45 -7.61
N THR A 94 8.20 11.19 -6.66
CA THR A 94 7.41 12.40 -6.93
C THR A 94 8.28 13.61 -7.22
N GLY A 95 9.55 13.59 -6.80
CA GLY A 95 10.46 14.74 -6.79
C GLY A 95 10.22 15.72 -5.63
N MET A 96 9.35 15.38 -4.67
CA MET A 96 9.08 16.20 -3.50
C MET A 96 10.07 15.88 -2.37
N THR A 97 10.49 16.89 -1.61
CA THR A 97 11.43 16.67 -0.49
C THR A 97 10.71 16.42 0.84
N GLU A 98 9.69 17.22 1.15
CA GLU A 98 8.98 17.13 2.42
C GLU A 98 7.87 16.06 2.37
N SER A 99 7.79 15.26 3.44
CA SER A 99 6.83 14.16 3.57
C SER A 99 5.53 14.62 4.24
N ASP A 100 4.82 15.54 3.60
CA ASP A 100 3.51 16.02 4.05
C ASP A 100 2.34 15.23 3.41
N SER A 101 1.11 15.62 3.73
CA SER A 101 -0.09 14.98 3.19
C SER A 101 -0.24 15.15 1.67
N GLN A 102 0.28 16.22 1.09
CA GLN A 102 0.29 16.44 -0.35
C GLN A 102 1.25 15.48 -1.04
N ALA A 103 2.44 15.30 -0.47
CA ALA A 103 3.41 14.32 -0.94
C ALA A 103 2.86 12.90 -0.87
N HIS A 104 2.22 12.54 0.24
CA HIS A 104 1.59 11.22 0.41
C HIS A 104 0.52 10.98 -0.64
N MET A 105 -0.39 11.93 -0.84
CA MET A 105 -1.41 11.80 -1.88
C MET A 105 -0.77 11.73 -3.27
N ARG A 106 0.23 12.56 -3.57
CA ARG A 106 0.89 12.54 -4.89
C ARG A 106 1.57 11.21 -5.17
N GLY A 107 2.20 10.60 -4.16
CA GLY A 107 2.73 9.25 -4.25
C GLY A 107 1.63 8.21 -4.51
N SER A 108 0.50 8.32 -3.81
CA SER A 108 -0.66 7.44 -4.04
C SER A 108 -1.30 7.62 -5.42
N GLU A 109 -1.33 8.83 -5.98
CA GLU A 109 -1.80 9.07 -7.36
C GLU A 109 -0.91 8.36 -8.37
N ILE A 110 0.42 8.50 -8.26
CA ILE A 110 1.37 7.78 -9.12
C ILE A 110 1.18 6.27 -8.99
N LEU A 111 1.01 5.75 -7.76
CA LEU A 111 0.75 4.33 -7.52
C LEU A 111 -0.51 3.87 -8.23
N VAL A 112 -1.61 4.62 -8.13
CA VAL A 112 -2.89 4.28 -8.77
C VAL A 112 -2.77 4.37 -10.29
N ASP A 113 -2.10 5.38 -10.83
CA ASP A 113 -1.92 5.57 -12.28
C ASP A 113 -1.06 4.44 -12.89
N LEU A 114 -0.21 3.78 -12.10
CA LEU A 114 0.58 2.62 -12.51
C LEU A 114 -0.19 1.30 -12.38
N ALA A 115 -1.21 1.23 -11.53
CA ALA A 115 -1.87 -0.02 -11.16
C ALA A 115 -2.98 -0.40 -12.14
N ASP A 116 -3.07 -1.68 -12.50
CA ASP A 116 -4.21 -2.21 -13.25
C ASP A 116 -5.44 -2.33 -12.33
N GLU A 117 -5.21 -2.71 -11.08
CA GLU A 117 -6.22 -2.84 -10.02
C GLU A 117 -5.64 -2.39 -8.67
N LEU A 118 -6.49 -2.02 -7.71
CA LEU A 118 -6.09 -1.55 -6.39
C LEU A 118 -6.68 -2.44 -5.29
N ILE A 119 -5.86 -2.92 -4.36
CA ILE A 119 -6.35 -3.44 -3.07
C ILE A 119 -6.45 -2.28 -2.08
N ALA A 120 -7.57 -2.22 -1.36
CA ALA A 120 -7.80 -1.24 -0.30
C ALA A 120 -8.07 -1.94 1.03
N VAL A 121 -7.11 -1.87 1.97
CA VAL A 121 -7.32 -2.28 3.37
C VAL A 121 -8.01 -1.16 4.11
N TRP A 122 -9.34 -1.16 4.05
CA TRP A 122 -10.16 0.01 4.34
C TRP A 122 -11.51 -0.36 4.95
N ASP A 123 -11.86 0.35 6.03
CA ASP A 123 -13.11 0.24 6.79
C ASP A 123 -14.35 0.77 6.06
N GLY A 124 -14.18 1.42 4.91
CA GLY A 124 -15.28 2.07 4.20
C GLY A 124 -15.63 3.47 4.73
N LEU A 125 -14.89 3.97 5.72
CA LEU A 125 -15.14 5.27 6.34
C LEU A 125 -14.27 6.38 5.72
N PRO A 126 -14.68 7.66 5.84
CA PRO A 126 -13.88 8.78 5.36
C PRO A 126 -12.43 8.80 5.92
N ALA A 127 -11.56 9.50 5.20
CA ALA A 127 -10.19 9.72 5.64
C ALA A 127 -10.18 10.63 6.89
N ARG A 128 -9.20 10.42 7.80
CA ARG A 128 -8.97 11.29 8.97
C ARG A 128 -8.23 12.58 8.62
N GLY A 129 -7.62 12.61 7.44
CA GLY A 129 -6.87 13.72 6.89
C GLY A 129 -6.58 13.44 5.41
N TYR A 130 -6.20 14.48 4.68
CA TYR A 130 -5.91 14.38 3.25
C TYR A 130 -4.81 13.36 2.96
N GLY A 131 -4.96 12.62 1.87
CA GLY A 131 -4.01 11.57 1.47
C GLY A 131 -4.19 10.26 2.25
N GLY A 132 -5.29 10.13 2.99
CA GLY A 132 -5.67 8.87 3.63
C GLY A 132 -6.29 7.88 2.65
N THR A 133 -6.45 6.63 3.10
CA THR A 133 -6.97 5.50 2.29
C THR A 133 -8.25 5.82 1.51
N ALA A 134 -9.21 6.54 2.11
CA ALA A 134 -10.45 6.89 1.43
C ALA A 134 -10.25 7.86 0.25
N ASP A 135 -9.29 8.79 0.34
CA ASP A 135 -8.97 9.71 -0.76
C ASP A 135 -8.32 8.97 -1.93
N VAL A 136 -7.45 7.99 -1.61
CA VAL A 136 -6.82 7.12 -2.61
C VAL A 136 -7.86 6.24 -3.31
N VAL A 137 -8.79 5.64 -2.56
CA VAL A 137 -9.92 4.88 -3.13
C VAL A 137 -10.79 5.77 -4.03
N ALA A 138 -11.09 6.99 -3.59
CA ALA A 138 -11.84 7.94 -4.40
C ALA A 138 -11.09 8.34 -5.68
N TYR A 139 -9.76 8.50 -5.61
CA TYR A 139 -8.93 8.78 -6.79
C TYR A 139 -8.93 7.60 -7.77
N ALA A 140 -8.75 6.36 -7.28
CA ALA A 140 -8.83 5.15 -8.10
C ALA A 140 -10.16 5.03 -8.84
N GLY A 141 -11.28 5.30 -8.17
CA GLY A 141 -12.59 5.33 -8.80
C GLY A 141 -12.71 6.37 -9.93
N ARG A 142 -12.06 7.54 -9.79
CA ARG A 142 -12.03 8.56 -10.86
C ARG A 142 -11.16 8.13 -12.06
N GLN A 143 -10.11 7.37 -11.82
CA GLN A 143 -9.24 6.80 -12.88
C GLN A 143 -9.82 5.53 -13.51
N GLY A 144 -10.96 5.03 -13.02
CA GLY A 144 -11.56 3.79 -13.51
C GLY A 144 -10.82 2.52 -13.07
N VAL A 145 -9.93 2.62 -12.08
CA VAL A 145 -9.19 1.49 -11.50
C VAL A 145 -10.12 0.69 -10.59
N THR A 146 -10.21 -0.61 -10.81
CA THR A 146 -11.04 -1.51 -9.98
C THR A 146 -10.45 -1.62 -8.58
N VAL A 147 -11.28 -1.39 -7.55
CA VAL A 147 -10.87 -1.44 -6.14
C VAL A 147 -11.41 -2.69 -5.44
N HIS A 148 -10.51 -3.49 -4.87
CA HIS A 148 -10.80 -4.67 -4.07
C HIS A 148 -10.63 -4.34 -2.59
N ARG A 149 -11.75 -4.16 -1.89
CA ARG A 149 -11.72 -3.84 -0.46
C ARG A 149 -11.48 -5.09 0.38
N ILE A 150 -10.47 -5.02 1.26
CA ILE A 150 -10.19 -6.05 2.28
C ILE A 150 -10.48 -5.45 3.65
N TRP A 151 -11.58 -5.90 4.26
CA TRP A 151 -11.96 -5.55 5.62
C TRP A 151 -12.80 -6.68 6.24
N PRO A 152 -12.18 -7.75 6.75
CA PRO A 152 -12.86 -8.91 7.32
C PRO A 152 -13.74 -8.54 8.51
N SER A 153 -14.83 -9.26 8.71
CA SER A 153 -15.70 -9.13 9.89
C SER A 153 -14.89 -9.27 11.18
N GLY A 154 -15.15 -8.39 12.15
CA GLY A 154 -14.39 -8.32 13.41
C GLY A 154 -13.19 -7.36 13.36
N SER A 155 -12.84 -6.83 12.18
CA SER A 155 -11.82 -5.78 12.05
C SER A 155 -12.30 -4.46 12.64
N SER A 156 -11.42 -3.79 13.38
CA SER A 156 -11.58 -2.41 13.83
C SER A 156 -10.44 -1.55 13.33
N ARG A 157 -10.72 -0.25 13.12
CA ARG A 157 -9.69 0.74 12.81
C ARG A 157 -8.93 1.19 14.04
N ASP A 158 -9.53 1.07 15.23
CA ASP A 158 -9.00 1.47 16.55
C ASP A 158 -9.23 0.40 17.61
#